data_AF-A0A942QK95-F1
#
_entry.id   AF-A0A942QK95-F1
#
_cell.length_a   1.000
_cell.length_b   1.000
_cell.length_c   1.000
_cell.angle_alpha   90.00
_cell.angle_beta   90.00
_cell.angle_gamma   90.00
#
_symmetry.space_group_name_H-M   'P 1'
#
loop_
_entity.id
_entity.type
_entity.pdbx_description
1 polymer ?
#
loop_
_entity_poly.entity_id
_entity_poly.type
_entity_poly.pdbx_seq_one_letter_code
_entity_poly.pdbx_strand_id
1 'polypeptide(L)' 'MRVVIVGAGQAGAALAAKLRALGHQGEIVMLGDEPAPPYQRPPLSKAYLLGEME' A
#
# COMPACT_ATOMS: atom_id res chain seq x y z
N MET A 1 17.68 4.80 10.57
CA MET A 1 16.53 4.23 11.31
C MET A 1 15.69 3.41 10.34
N ARG A 2 15.36 2.15 10.68
CA ARG A 2 14.47 1.29 9.89
C ARG A 2 13.03 1.54 10.34
N VAL A 3 12.08 1.58 9.40
CA VAL A 3 10.63 1.65 9.66
C VAL A 3 9.98 0.35 9.22
N VAL A 4 9.18 -0.26 10.10
CA VAL A 4 8.40 -1.46 9.79
C VAL A 4 6.92 -1.09 9.85
N ILE A 5 6.19 -1.34 8.75
CA ILE A 5 4.76 -1.06 8.61
C ILE A 5 4.03 -2.40 8.61
N VAL A 6 3.14 -2.62 9.59
CA VAL A 6 2.27 -3.79 9.65
C VAL A 6 0.93 -3.43 9.02
N GLY A 7 0.62 -4.06 7.88
CA GLY A 7 -0.57 -3.77 7.08
C GLY A 7 -0.22 -3.20 5.71
N ALA A 8 -0.38 -4.02 4.66
CA ALA A 8 -0.17 -3.66 3.26
C ALA A 8 -1.43 -3.10 2.56
N GLY A 9 -2.26 -2.35 3.29
CA GLY A 9 -3.44 -1.67 2.74
C GLY A 9 -3.16 -0.23 2.32
N GLN A 10 -4.22 0.51 2.01
CA GLN A 10 -4.14 1.93 1.59
C GLN A 10 -3.34 2.82 2.55
N ALA A 11 -3.54 2.65 3.85
CA ALA A 11 -2.84 3.44 4.87
C ALA A 11 -1.33 3.15 4.88
N GLY A 12 -0.94 1.88 4.80
CA GLY A 12 0.47 1.47 4.79
C GLY A 12 1.19 1.97 3.54
N ALA A 13 0.56 1.82 2.37
CA ALA A 13 1.09 2.33 1.11
C ALA A 13 1.27 3.86 1.13
N ALA A 14 0.27 4.59 1.62
CA ALA A 14 0.33 6.05 1.72
C ALA A 14 1.44 6.51 2.69
N LEU A 15 1.61 5.84 3.84
CA LEU A 15 2.68 6.13 4.79
C LEU A 15 4.06 5.91 4.17
N ALA A 16 4.29 4.76 3.53
CA ALA A 16 5.56 4.45 2.89
C ALA A 16 5.92 5.48 1.80
N ALA A 17 4.96 5.83 0.95
CA ALA A 17 5.13 6.86 -0.09
C ALA A 17 5.45 8.23 0.54
N LYS A 18 4.73 8.63 1.59
CA LYS A 18 4.94 9.91 2.26
C LYS A 18 6.30 9.99 2.95
N LEU A 19 6.75 8.91 3.58
CA LEU A 19 8.09 8.84 4.19
C LEU A 19 9.17 9.09 3.14
N ARG A 20 9.09 8.45 1.98
CA ARG A 20 10.03 8.68 0.86
C ARG A 20 9.96 10.12 0.35
N ALA A 21 8.75 10.65 0.15
CA ALA A 21 8.56 12.03 -0.29
C ALA A 21 9.11 13.07 0.69
N LEU A 22 9.10 12.76 1.99
CA LEU A 22 9.67 13.61 3.06
C LEU A 22 11.17 13.38 3.30
N GLY A 23 11.85 12.62 2.44
CA GLY A 23 13.30 12.44 2.50
C GLY A 23 13.77 11.37 3.49
N HIS A 24 12.90 10.48 3.96
CA HIS A 24 13.35 9.33 4.75
C HIS A 24 14.23 8.41 3.90
N GLN A 25 15.51 8.29 4.27
CA GLN A 25 16.50 7.45 3.57
C GLN A 25 16.68 6.05 4.19
N GLY A 26 16.06 5.81 5.34
CA GLY A 26 16.13 4.51 6.01
C GLY A 26 15.37 3.42 5.25
N GLU A 27 15.64 2.17 5.60
CA GLU A 27 14.89 1.04 5.05
C GLU A 27 13.43 1.09 5.53
N ILE A 28 12.50 0.81 4.61
CA ILE A 28 11.06 0.70 4.89
C ILE A 28 10.67 -0.74 4.54
N VAL A 29 10.21 -1.48 5.53
CA VAL A 29 9.70 -2.85 5.37
C VAL A 29 8.19 -2.83 5.58
N MET A 30 7.44 -3.46 4.68
CA MET A 30 5.99 -3.58 4.78
C MET A 30 5.61 -5.05 4.90
N LEU A 31 4.80 -5.37 5.91
CA LEU A 31 4.29 -6.70 6.17
C LEU A 31 2.81 -6.73 5.80
N GLY A 32 2.46 -7.53 4.79
CA GLY A 32 1.10 -7.83 4.38
C GLY A 32 0.80 -9.31 4.59
N ASP A 33 -0.43 -9.62 4.99
CA ASP A 33 -0.93 -11.00 5.07
C ASP A 33 -1.38 -11.51 3.69
N GLU A 34 -1.80 -10.60 2.82
CA GLU A 34 -2.22 -10.92 1.46
C GLU A 34 -1.00 -11.05 0.53
N PRO A 35 -1.01 -11.99 -0.45
CA PRO A 35 0.11 -12.19 -1.39
C PRO A 35 0.17 -11.11 -2.48
N ALA A 36 -0.82 -10.21 -2.55
CA ALA A 36 -0.89 -9.13 -3.50
C ALA A 36 -0.18 -7.86 -2.96
N PRO A 37 0.43 -7.04 -3.83
CA PRO A 37 0.85 -5.69 -3.47
C PRO A 37 -0.34 -4.84 -2.95
N PRO A 38 -0.09 -3.73 -2.24
CA PRO A 38 -1.16 -2.83 -1.82
C PRO A 38 -2.04 -2.36 -2.98
N TYR A 39 -3.35 -2.51 -2.84
CA TYR A 39 -4.34 -2.12 -3.84
C TYR A 39 -5.48 -1.31 -3.20
N GLN A 40 -6.26 -0.63 -4.04
CA GLN A 40 -7.44 0.09 -3.57
C GLN A 40 -8.62 -0.87 -3.40
N ARG A 41 -9.21 -0.90 -2.21
CA ARG A 41 -10.43 -1.70 -1.94
C ARG A 41 -11.71 -1.13 -2.60
N PRO A 42 -11.94 0.21 -2.68
CA PRO A 42 -13.20 0.73 -3.22
C PRO A 42 -13.57 0.32 -4.66
N PRO A 43 -12.62 0.15 -5.59
CA PRO A 43 -12.91 -0.38 -6.91
C PRO A 43 -13.35 -1.85 -6.94
N LEU A 44 -12.98 -2.64 -5.94
CA LEU A 44 -13.29 -4.08 -5.89
C LEU A 44 -14.80 -4.38 -5.84
N SER A 45 -15.62 -3.42 -5.41
CA SER A 45 -17.09 -3.54 -5.44
C SER A 45 -17.74 -2.69 -6.54
N LYS A 46 -16.94 -2.11 -7.45
CA LYS A 46 -17.37 -1.18 -8.50
C LYS A 46 -16.66 -1.53 -9.82
N ALA A 47 -15.84 -0.63 -10.34
CA ALA A 47 -15.23 -0.73 -11.65
C ALA A 47 -14.41 -2.02 -11.84
N TYR A 48 -13.71 -2.54 -10.81
CA TYR A 48 -13.04 -3.85 -10.93
C TYR A 48 -14.05 -5.01 -11.04
N LEU A 49 -15.10 -4.99 -10.23
CA LEU A 49 -16.17 -6.01 -10.27
C LEU A 49 -16.94 -5.98 -11.60
N LEU A 50 -17.08 -4.79 -12.19
CA LEU A 50 -17.73 -4.58 -13.49
C LEU A 50 -16.81 -4.87 -14.68
N GLY A 51 -15.54 -5.19 -14.46
CA GLY A 51 -14.55 -5.42 -15.54
C GLY A 51 -14.13 -4.14 -16.27
N GLU A 52 -14.33 -2.97 -15.66
CA GLU A 52 -13.98 -1.65 -16.19
C GLU A 52 -12.56 -1.21 -15.75
N MET A 53 -11.81 -2.09 -15.08
CA MET A 53 -10.43 -1.87 -14.65
C MET A 53 -9.59 -3.12 -14.94
N GLU A 54 -8.34 -2.92 -15.35
CA GLU A 54 -7.32 -3.95 -15.50
C GLU A 54 -6.38 -3.99 -14.29
#